data_AF-A0A174KC81-F1
#
_entry.id   AF-A0A174KC81-F1
#
_cell.length_a   1.000
_cell.length_b   1.000
_cell.length_c   1.000
_cell.angle_alpha   90.00
_cell.angle_beta   90.00
_cell.angle_gamma   90.00
#
_symmetry.space_group_name_H-M   'P 1'
#
loop_
_entity.id
_entity.type
_entity.pdbx_description
1 polymer ?
#
loop_
_entity_poly.entity_id
_entity_poly.type
_entity_poly.pdbx_seq_one_letter_code
_entity_poly.pdbx_strand_id
1 'polypeptide(L)'
;MKYGGCTAKLRMDRVILEDSFFDETEYLCKIIAYDEEEETLYLVSEEAELTFYSLDGIYECSIEDPKDPVVCKGILKERYWNKAGRVMKFKIQNGFYKKVLN
;
A
#
# COMPACT_ATOMS: atom_id res chain seq x y z
N MET A 1 12.59 -6.84 11.00
CA MET A 1 11.62 -6.44 9.94
C MET A 1 11.19 -5.01 10.26
N LYS A 2 11.57 -4.03 9.44
CA LYS A 2 11.43 -2.59 9.76
C LYS A 2 9.97 -2.14 9.93
N TYR A 3 9.06 -2.74 9.15
CA TYR A 3 7.60 -2.44 9.17
C TYR A 3 6.72 -3.70 9.26
N GLY A 4 7.32 -4.87 9.48
CA GLY A 4 6.59 -6.15 9.49
C GLY A 4 5.65 -6.23 10.69
N GLY A 5 4.37 -6.44 10.43
CA GLY A 5 3.31 -6.49 11.44
C GLY A 5 2.60 -5.15 11.69
N CYS A 6 3.07 -4.05 11.09
CA CYS A 6 2.40 -2.75 11.20
C CYS A 6 1.13 -2.68 10.35
N THR A 7 0.17 -1.91 10.81
CA THR A 7 -1.04 -1.56 10.05
C THR A 7 -0.71 -0.45 9.07
N ALA A 8 -1.20 -0.59 7.85
CA ALA A 8 -1.06 0.40 6.80
C ALA A 8 -2.43 0.69 6.19
N LYS A 9 -2.66 1.95 5.83
CA LYS A 9 -3.84 2.39 5.09
C LYS A 9 -3.43 2.66 3.66
N LEU A 10 -4.06 1.99 2.72
CA LEU A 10 -3.83 2.18 1.30
C LEU A 10 -4.97 3.00 0.72
N ARG A 11 -4.66 4.17 0.14
CA ARG A 11 -5.63 5.04 -0.52
C ARG A 11 -5.22 5.29 -1.96
N MET A 12 -6.14 5.26 -2.91
CA MET A 12 -5.81 5.67 -4.27
C MET A 12 -5.61 7.20 -4.30
N ASP A 13 -4.44 7.65 -4.75
CA ASP A 13 -4.13 9.08 -4.88
C ASP A 13 -4.48 9.58 -6.28
N ARG A 14 -4.16 8.79 -7.32
CA ARG A 14 -4.43 9.09 -8.73
C ARG A 14 -4.56 7.83 -9.56
N VAL A 15 -5.35 7.89 -10.64
CA VAL A 15 -5.34 6.89 -11.71
C VAL A 15 -4.45 7.36 -12.86
N ILE A 16 -3.68 6.45 -13.45
CA ILE A 16 -2.82 6.75 -14.61
C ILE A 16 -3.64 6.69 -15.90
N LEU A 17 -4.65 5.81 -15.95
CA LEU A 17 -5.53 5.63 -17.10
C LEU A 17 -6.83 6.41 -16.93
N GLU A 18 -7.24 7.12 -17.99
CA GLU A 18 -8.41 8.01 -18.02
C GLU A 18 -9.76 7.25 -17.85
N ASP A 19 -9.77 5.94 -18.12
CA ASP A 19 -10.94 5.05 -18.01
C ASP A 19 -10.92 4.19 -16.72
N SER A 20 -9.93 4.41 -15.85
CA SER A 20 -9.83 3.66 -14.59
C SER A 20 -10.68 4.28 -13.48
N PHE A 21 -11.29 3.42 -12.67
CA PHE A 21 -12.10 3.84 -11.53
C PHE A 21 -11.22 4.48 -10.47
N PHE A 22 -11.36 5.80 -10.28
CA PHE A 22 -10.74 6.52 -9.18
C PHE A 22 -11.58 6.36 -7.91
N ASP A 23 -10.95 5.82 -6.87
CA ASP A 23 -11.62 5.54 -5.60
C ASP A 23 -10.81 6.10 -4.43
N GLU A 24 -11.33 7.13 -3.76
CA GLU A 24 -10.62 7.76 -2.63
C GLU A 24 -10.74 6.97 -1.31
N THR A 25 -11.33 5.77 -1.34
CA THR A 25 -11.53 4.96 -0.12
C THR A 25 -10.19 4.53 0.46
N GLU A 26 -10.07 4.67 1.77
CA GLU A 26 -8.95 4.14 2.53
C GLU A 26 -9.20 2.67 2.87
N TYR A 27 -8.34 1.80 2.37
CA TYR A 27 -8.40 0.37 2.67
C TYR A 27 -7.38 -0.02 3.73
N LEU A 28 -7.84 -0.72 4.76
CA LEU A 28 -6.98 -1.27 5.80
C LEU A 28 -6.20 -2.48 5.27
N CYS A 29 -4.88 -2.36 5.39
CA CYS A 29 -3.91 -3.36 4.97
C CYS A 29 -2.93 -3.66 6.10
N LYS A 30 -2.35 -4.85 6.08
CA LYS A 30 -1.31 -5.25 7.02
C LYS A 30 0.00 -5.54 6.29
N ILE A 31 1.09 -4.97 6.76
CA ILE A 31 2.41 -5.21 6.19
C ILE A 31 2.92 -6.56 6.70
N ILE A 32 3.13 -7.51 5.79
CA ILE A 32 3.70 -8.83 6.15
C ILE A 32 5.20 -8.89 5.90
N ALA A 33 5.70 -8.13 4.92
CA ALA A 33 7.12 -8.05 4.61
C ALA A 33 7.43 -6.71 3.94
N TYR A 34 8.67 -6.27 4.08
CA TYR A 34 9.21 -5.11 3.39
C TYR A 34 10.57 -5.49 2.83
N ASP A 35 10.72 -5.31 1.52
CA ASP A 35 11.96 -5.49 0.78
C ASP A 35 12.60 -4.12 0.58
N GLU A 36 13.72 -3.90 1.26
CA GLU A 36 14.45 -2.63 1.23
C GLU A 36 15.30 -2.45 -0.03
N GLU A 37 15.73 -3.54 -0.67
CA GLU A 37 16.54 -3.49 -1.90
C GLU A 37 15.67 -3.09 -3.10
N GLU A 38 14.46 -3.65 -3.19
CA GLU A 38 13.52 -3.35 -4.27
C GLU A 38 12.51 -2.23 -3.94
N GLU A 39 12.60 -1.64 -2.75
CA GLU A 39 11.64 -0.68 -2.19
C GLU A 39 10.18 -1.17 -2.34
N THR A 40 9.95 -2.44 -2.03
CA THR A 40 8.67 -3.12 -2.25
C THR A 40 8.05 -3.59 -0.94
N LEU A 41 6.82 -3.16 -0.68
CA LEU A 41 6.02 -3.55 0.47
C LEU A 41 5.08 -4.69 0.08
N TYR A 42 5.02 -5.72 0.94
CA TYR A 42 4.06 -6.80 0.84
C TYR A 42 2.93 -6.53 1.83
N LEU A 43 1.78 -6.18 1.28
CA LEU A 43 0.58 -5.82 2.01
C LEU A 43 -0.45 -6.94 1.91
N VAL A 44 -1.23 -7.13 2.96
CA VAL A 44 -2.39 -8.01 2.96
C VAL A 44 -3.64 -7.18 3.20
N SER A 45 -4.58 -7.23 2.25
CA SER A 45 -5.88 -6.57 2.41
C SER A 45 -6.72 -7.30 3.46
N GLU A 46 -7.20 -6.59 4.48
CA GLU A 46 -8.06 -7.19 5.52
C GLU A 46 -9.54 -7.18 5.12
N GLU A 47 -10.00 -6.11 4.46
CA GLU A 47 -11.43 -5.89 4.18
C GLU A 47 -11.75 -5.97 2.69
N ALA A 48 -11.00 -5.24 1.86
CA ALA A 48 -11.30 -5.10 0.43
C ALA A 48 -10.84 -6.29 -0.41
N GLU A 49 -11.55 -6.54 -1.51
CA GLU A 49 -11.17 -7.55 -2.50
C GLU A 49 -10.02 -7.04 -3.39
N LEU A 50 -9.20 -7.97 -3.90
CA LEU A 50 -8.09 -7.64 -4.80
C LEU A 50 -8.53 -6.89 -6.06
N THR A 51 -9.76 -7.08 -6.52
CA THR A 51 -10.35 -6.43 -7.69
C THR A 51 -10.43 -4.91 -7.58
N PHE A 52 -10.63 -4.38 -6.37
CA PHE A 52 -10.65 -2.92 -6.11
C PHE A 52 -9.28 -2.25 -6.30
N TYR A 53 -8.21 -3.03 -6.17
CA TYR A 53 -6.85 -2.53 -6.19
C TYR A 53 -6.24 -2.53 -7.60
N SER A 54 -6.62 -1.58 -8.43
CA SER A 54 -6.06 -1.35 -9.77
C SER A 54 -4.52 -1.39 -9.81
N LEU A 55 -3.94 -2.01 -10.83
CA LEU A 55 -2.49 -2.00 -11.05
C LEU A 55 -2.02 -0.70 -11.72
N ASP A 56 -2.95 0.01 -12.36
CA ASP A 56 -2.73 1.28 -13.06
C ASP A 56 -3.06 2.50 -12.18
N GLY A 57 -3.28 2.28 -10.89
CA GLY A 57 -3.47 3.31 -9.88
C GLY A 57 -2.18 3.63 -9.13
N ILE A 58 -1.96 4.92 -8.85
CA ILE A 58 -0.98 5.37 -7.87
C ILE A 58 -1.68 5.39 -6.52
N TYR A 59 -1.12 4.64 -5.57
CA TYR A 59 -1.62 4.56 -4.21
C TYR A 59 -0.68 5.23 -3.24
N GLU A 60 -1.27 5.85 -2.23
CA GLU A 60 -0.61 6.33 -1.04
C GLU A 60 -0.80 5.30 0.08
N CYS A 61 0.30 4.80 0.62
CA CYS A 61 0.33 3.87 1.72
C CYS A 61 0.80 4.60 2.99
N SER A 62 -0.12 4.82 3.91
CA SER A 62 0.14 5.41 5.23
C SER A 62 0.39 4.31 6.26
N ILE A 63 1.62 4.19 6.73
CA ILE A 63 2.03 3.23 7.76
C ILE A 63 1.79 3.86 9.13
N GLU A 64 0.89 3.26 9.90
CA GLU A 64 0.58 3.66 11.28
C GLU A 64 1.58 3.02 12.24
N ASP A 65 2.79 3.56 12.27
CA ASP A 65 3.78 3.19 13.28
C ASP A 65 3.62 4.07 14.53
N PRO A 66 3.58 3.49 15.75
CA PRO A 66 3.41 4.24 16.98
C PRO A 66 4.58 5.17 17.34
N LYS A 67 5.76 4.98 16.74
CA LYS A 67 6.94 5.82 17.00
C LYS A 67 7.19 6.85 15.90
N ASP A 68 7.03 6.48 14.63
CA ASP A 68 7.26 7.38 13.50
C ASP A 68 6.30 7.05 12.35
N PRO A 69 5.11 7.67 12.31
CA PRO A 69 4.16 7.43 11.22
C PRO A 69 4.75 7.93 9.90
N VAL A 70 4.81 7.04 8.92
CA VAL A 70 5.36 7.34 7.58
C VAL A 70 4.32 7.09 6.52
N VAL A 71 4.44 7.80 5.42
CA VAL A 71 3.58 7.70 4.25
C VAL A 71 4.46 7.45 3.04
N CYS A 72 4.07 6.57 2.14
CA CYS A 72 4.80 6.33 0.89
C CYS A 72 3.85 6.30 -0.29
N LYS A 73 4.34 6.69 -1.47
CA LYS A 73 3.57 6.65 -2.71
C LYS A 73 4.20 5.68 -3.69
N GLY A 74 3.35 4.93 -4.36
CA GLY A 74 3.78 3.84 -5.21
C GLY A 74 2.65 3.25 -6.03
N ILE A 75 2.94 2.14 -6.68
CA ILE A 75 2.01 1.43 -7.55
C ILE A 75 1.96 -0.04 -7.15
N LEU A 76 0.84 -0.67 -7.44
CA LEU A 76 0.71 -2.11 -7.25
C LEU A 76 1.32 -2.83 -8.45
N LYS A 77 2.34 -3.64 -8.19
CA LYS A 77 2.97 -4.47 -9.22
C LYS A 77 2.19 -5.74 -9.47
N GLU A 78 1.78 -6.41 -8.39
CA GLU A 78 1.08 -7.68 -8.46
C GLU A 78 0.12 -7.79 -7.27
N ARG A 79 -0.94 -8.57 -7.46
CA ARG A 79 -1.90 -8.92 -6.43
C ARG A 79 -2.28 -10.39 -6.59
N TYR A 80 -2.16 -11.17 -5.53
CA TYR A 80 -2.41 -12.61 -5.56
C TYR A 80 -2.92 -13.12 -4.22
N TRP A 81 -3.63 -14.25 -4.25
CA TRP A 81 -4.06 -14.92 -3.04
C TRP A 81 -3.01 -15.92 -2.57
N ASN A 82 -2.67 -15.92 -1.28
CA ASN A 82 -1.84 -16.95 -0.67
C ASN A 82 -2.39 -17.39 0.70
N LYS A 83 -1.60 -18.18 1.45
CA LYS A 83 -1.98 -18.63 2.80
C LYS A 83 -2.17 -17.50 3.82
N ALA A 84 -1.54 -16.35 3.61
CA ALA A 84 -1.73 -15.15 4.44
C ALA A 84 -2.99 -14.36 4.06
N GLY A 85 -3.59 -14.63 2.90
CA GLY A 85 -4.80 -13.97 2.41
C GLY A 85 -4.57 -13.24 1.09
N ARG A 86 -5.10 -12.02 1.00
CA ARG A 86 -5.10 -11.15 -0.18
C ARG A 86 -3.82 -10.34 -0.25
N VAL A 87 -2.76 -10.89 -0.83
CA VAL A 87 -1.45 -10.24 -0.88
C VAL A 87 -1.33 -9.30 -2.06
N MET A 88 -0.70 -8.16 -1.82
CA MET A 88 -0.43 -7.11 -2.79
C MET A 88 1.04 -6.71 -2.69
N LYS A 89 1.73 -6.70 -3.82
CA LYS A 89 3.08 -6.15 -3.96
C LYS A 89 2.98 -4.68 -4.33
N PHE A 90 3.25 -3.82 -3.36
CA PHE A 90 3.26 -2.39 -3.52
C PHE A 90 4.70 -1.90 -3.72
N LYS A 91 5.03 -1.47 -4.93
CA LYS A 91 6.35 -0.91 -5.23
C LYS A 91 6.32 0.60 -5.01
N ILE A 92 7.16 1.06 -4.11
CA ILE A 92 7.32 2.47 -3.80
C ILE A 92 8.05 3.13 -4.97
N GLN A 93 7.57 4.30 -5.41
CA GLN A 93 8.21 5.07 -6.49
C GLN A 93 8.86 6.36 -6.00
N ASN A 94 8.43 6.86 -4.85
CA ASN A 94 8.76 8.19 -4.36
C ASN A 94 9.35 8.18 -2.94
N GLY A 95 9.82 7.01 -2.49
CA GLY A 95 10.32 6.78 -1.13
C GLY A 95 9.25 6.95 -0.04
N PHE A 96 9.74 7.07 1.20
CA PHE A 96 8.93 7.33 2.38
C PHE A 96 9.02 8.80 2.80
N TYR A 97 7.87 9.37 3.10
CA TYR A 97 7.66 10.71 3.65
C TYR A 97 7.23 10.59 5.12
N LYS A 98 7.69 11.51 5.98
CA LYS A 98 7.18 11.58 7.35
C LYS A 98 5.78 12.19 7.35
N LYS A 99 4.85 11.59 8.08
CA LYS A 99 3.54 12.19 8.32
C LYS A 99 3.72 13.36 9.28
N VAL A 100 3.69 14.59 8.77
CA VAL A 100 3.68 15.78 9.63
C VAL A 100 2.28 15.91 10.22
N LEU A 101 2.13 15.58 11.49
CA LEU A 101 0.94 15.91 12.27
C LEU A 101 1.05 17.40 12.64
N ASN A 102 0.28 18.25 11.96
CA ASN A 102 0.06 19.64 12.39
C ASN A 102 -0.93 19.69 13.55
#